data_AF-F8K2V0-F1
#
_entry.id   AF-F8K2V0-F1
#
_cell.length_a   1.000
_cell.length_b   1.000
_cell.length_c   1.000
_cell.angle_alpha   90.00
_cell.angle_beta   90.00
_cell.angle_gamma   90.00
#
_symmetry.space_group_name_H-M   'P 1'
#
loop_
_entity.id
_entity.type
_entity.pdbx_description
1 polymer ?
#
loop_
_entity_poly.entity_id
_entity_poly.type
_entity_poly.pdbx_seq_one_letter_code
_entity_poly.pdbx_strand_id
1 'polypeptide(L)'
;MAGTPASADERYDASPFVPSGAGLDELRRAAAGCEGCPLHRDATQTVFGEGDPAARVVLVGEQPGDQEDRRGHPFVGPAGKVLTRALDDAGIDPALAYVTNAVKHFKYTRAERGKRRIHKAPSLRETTACRPWLAAELRLVDPDVVVALGATAGKDLLGPSFRVTTQRGVLLPLPALDGGDPPGAEVLATIHPSAVLRATDRDEAYAGLVTDLRTAARALA
;
A
#
# COMPACT_ATOMS: atom_id res chain seq x y z
N MET A 1 -37.00 -3.02 -22.11
CA MET A 1 -36.10 -1.88 -22.40
C MET A 1 -34.70 -2.31 -22.04
N ALA A 2 -33.87 -2.61 -23.04
CA ALA A 2 -32.48 -2.99 -22.84
C ALA A 2 -31.70 -1.73 -22.44
N GLY A 3 -31.10 -1.74 -21.25
CA GLY A 3 -30.29 -0.62 -20.76
C GLY A 3 -29.06 -0.43 -21.65
N THR A 4 -28.79 0.81 -22.02
CA THR A 4 -27.56 1.23 -22.67
C THR A 4 -26.36 0.75 -21.84
N PRO A 5 -25.37 0.05 -22.42
CA PRO A 5 -24.17 -0.29 -21.69
C PRO A 5 -23.44 0.99 -21.30
N ALA A 6 -23.17 1.14 -20.01
CA ALA A 6 -22.33 2.20 -19.48
C ALA A 6 -20.99 2.23 -20.23
N SER A 7 -20.59 3.41 -20.69
CA SER A 7 -19.32 3.69 -21.35
C SER A 7 -18.13 3.23 -20.50
N ALA A 8 -17.03 2.87 -21.13
CA ALA A 8 -15.81 2.39 -20.45
C ALA A 8 -15.18 3.42 -19.48
N ASP A 9 -15.67 4.66 -19.47
CA ASP A 9 -15.26 5.74 -18.54
C ASP A 9 -16.07 5.75 -17.22
N GLU A 10 -17.11 4.90 -17.11
CA GLU A 10 -18.04 4.88 -15.96
C GLU A 10 -17.65 3.91 -14.83
N ARG A 11 -16.69 2.98 -15.02
CA ARG A 11 -16.29 2.04 -13.97
C ARG A 11 -14.92 2.38 -13.41
N TYR A 12 -14.93 3.23 -12.39
CA TYR A 12 -13.77 3.64 -11.61
C TYR A 12 -13.71 2.86 -10.30
N ASP A 13 -13.65 1.53 -10.42
CA ASP A 13 -13.76 0.57 -9.32
C ASP A 13 -13.11 -0.78 -9.70
N ALA A 14 -12.28 -1.32 -8.83
CA ALA A 14 -11.63 -2.62 -9.00
C ALA A 14 -12.50 -3.81 -8.58
N SER A 15 -13.61 -3.61 -7.86
CA SER A 15 -14.46 -4.68 -7.33
C SER A 15 -14.84 -5.76 -8.36
N PRO A 16 -15.22 -5.42 -9.61
CA PRO A 16 -15.55 -6.43 -10.62
C PRO A 16 -14.38 -7.33 -11.05
N PHE A 17 -13.14 -6.92 -10.75
CA PHE A 17 -11.92 -7.65 -11.10
C PHE A 17 -11.44 -8.56 -9.96
N VAL A 18 -11.96 -8.40 -8.75
CA VAL A 18 -11.56 -9.19 -7.57
C VAL A 18 -12.35 -10.50 -7.55
N PRO A 19 -11.71 -11.67 -7.78
CA PRO A 19 -12.42 -12.94 -7.75
C PRO A 19 -12.84 -13.31 -6.32
N SER A 20 -14.07 -13.82 -6.18
CA SER A 20 -14.57 -14.32 -4.90
C SER A 20 -14.00 -15.70 -4.56
N GLY A 21 -13.77 -15.97 -3.28
CA GLY A 21 -13.26 -17.27 -2.81
C GLY A 21 -11.82 -17.59 -3.24
N ALA A 22 -11.09 -16.62 -3.77
CA ALA A 22 -9.75 -16.80 -4.32
C ALA A 22 -8.64 -16.69 -3.27
N GLY A 23 -7.55 -17.44 -3.49
CA GLY A 23 -6.30 -17.30 -2.73
C GLY A 23 -5.41 -16.16 -3.23
N LEU A 24 -4.33 -15.83 -2.51
CA LEU A 24 -3.44 -14.71 -2.85
C LEU A 24 -2.83 -14.81 -4.26
N ASP A 25 -2.47 -16.02 -4.70
CA ASP A 25 -1.93 -16.23 -6.04
C ASP A 25 -2.95 -15.99 -7.16
N GLU A 26 -4.21 -16.31 -6.90
CA GLU A 26 -5.32 -16.04 -7.83
C GLU A 26 -5.64 -14.55 -7.87
N LEU A 27 -5.65 -13.88 -6.71
CA LEU A 27 -5.78 -12.42 -6.65
C LEU A 27 -4.65 -11.74 -7.42
N ARG A 28 -3.40 -12.18 -7.24
CA ARG A 28 -2.24 -11.64 -7.98
C ARG A 28 -2.42 -11.77 -9.49
N ARG A 29 -2.84 -12.95 -9.96
CA ARG A 29 -3.11 -13.19 -11.39
C ARG A 29 -4.25 -12.32 -11.92
N ALA A 30 -5.34 -12.17 -11.16
CA ALA A 30 -6.47 -11.34 -11.56
C ALA A 30 -6.12 -9.85 -11.57
N ALA A 31 -5.35 -9.38 -10.59
CA ALA A 31 -4.91 -7.99 -10.49
C ALA A 31 -4.07 -7.53 -11.69
N ALA A 32 -3.31 -8.45 -12.31
CA ALA A 32 -2.55 -8.18 -13.53
C ALA A 32 -3.41 -7.75 -14.73
N GLY A 33 -4.70 -8.10 -14.73
CA GLY A 33 -5.69 -7.69 -15.74
C GLY A 33 -6.65 -6.60 -15.27
N CYS A 34 -6.39 -5.96 -14.13
CA CYS A 34 -7.31 -4.99 -13.54
C CYS A 34 -7.33 -3.67 -14.32
N GLU A 35 -8.51 -3.27 -14.80
CA GLU A 35 -8.75 -1.99 -15.48
C GLU A 35 -9.64 -1.03 -14.67
N GLY A 36 -9.81 -1.29 -13.36
CA GLY A 36 -10.69 -0.52 -12.47
C GLY A 36 -10.32 0.96 -12.27
N CYS A 37 -9.17 1.43 -12.77
CA CYS A 37 -8.86 2.84 -12.88
C CYS A 37 -7.85 3.10 -14.03
N PRO A 38 -7.74 4.33 -14.56
CA PRO A 38 -6.89 4.63 -15.72
C PRO A 38 -5.37 4.38 -15.54
N LEU A 39 -4.89 4.15 -14.32
CA LEU A 39 -3.46 3.98 -14.05
C LEU A 39 -2.85 2.77 -14.76
N HIS A 40 -3.65 1.73 -15.05
CA HIS A 40 -3.19 0.55 -15.79
C HIS A 40 -2.65 0.87 -17.19
N ARG A 41 -3.07 2.00 -17.80
CA ARG A 41 -2.74 2.36 -19.19
C ARG A 41 -1.28 2.78 -19.37
N ASP A 42 -0.70 3.44 -18.37
CA ASP A 42 0.65 4.04 -18.44
C ASP A 42 1.69 3.29 -17.61
N ALA A 43 1.26 2.54 -16.60
CA ALA A 43 2.12 1.66 -15.82
C ALA A 43 2.71 0.55 -16.70
N THR A 44 3.87 0.01 -16.32
CA THR A 44 4.46 -1.15 -17.03
C THR A 44 3.68 -2.42 -16.73
N GLN A 45 3.32 -2.60 -15.46
CA GLN A 45 2.60 -3.75 -14.95
C GLN A 45 2.01 -3.44 -13.57
N THR A 46 1.10 -4.29 -13.11
CA THR A 46 0.64 -4.30 -11.72
C THR A 46 1.78 -4.74 -10.79
N VAL A 47 1.90 -4.09 -9.64
CA VAL A 47 2.75 -4.54 -8.53
C VAL A 47 1.82 -4.87 -7.37
N PHE A 48 1.60 -6.17 -7.17
CA PHE A 48 0.79 -6.71 -6.08
C PHE A 48 1.61 -6.80 -4.79
N GLY A 49 0.98 -7.16 -3.67
CA GLY A 49 1.72 -7.37 -2.41
C GLY A 49 2.54 -8.66 -2.44
N GLU A 50 3.55 -8.77 -1.57
CA GLU A 50 4.45 -9.92 -1.46
C GLU A 50 4.87 -10.15 -0.01
N GLY A 51 5.21 -11.39 0.35
CA GLY A 51 5.67 -11.76 1.68
C GLY A 51 5.02 -13.03 2.19
N ASP A 52 5.06 -13.23 3.50
CA ASP A 52 4.46 -14.40 4.16
C ASP A 52 2.91 -14.31 4.08
N PRO A 53 2.21 -15.31 3.50
CA PRO A 53 0.75 -15.33 3.50
C PRO A 53 0.13 -15.47 4.90
N ALA A 54 0.92 -15.89 5.90
CA ALA A 54 0.54 -15.94 7.31
C ALA A 54 1.18 -14.81 8.13
N ALA A 55 1.62 -13.72 7.48
CA ALA A 55 2.27 -12.60 8.14
C ALA A 55 1.35 -11.98 9.21
N ARG A 56 1.84 -11.91 10.45
CA ARG A 56 1.17 -11.19 11.54
C ARG A 56 1.24 -9.67 11.38
N VAL A 57 2.11 -9.18 10.48
CA VAL A 57 2.27 -7.77 10.17
C VAL A 57 2.20 -7.50 8.66
N VAL A 58 1.33 -6.58 8.27
CA VAL A 58 1.22 -6.09 6.89
C VAL A 58 1.70 -4.64 6.81
N LEU A 59 2.60 -4.32 5.88
CA LEU A 59 3.03 -2.94 5.61
C LEU A 59 2.40 -2.41 4.33
N VAL A 60 1.73 -1.27 4.40
CA VAL A 60 1.00 -0.67 3.28
C VAL A 60 1.65 0.65 2.88
N GLY A 61 2.27 0.67 1.69
CA GLY A 61 2.77 1.87 1.05
C GLY A 61 1.72 2.63 0.24
N GLU A 62 2.15 3.68 -0.46
CA GLU A 62 1.26 4.49 -1.30
C GLU A 62 0.95 3.80 -2.64
N GLN A 63 1.98 3.57 -3.44
CA GLN A 63 1.93 2.99 -4.78
C GLN A 63 3.32 2.49 -5.19
N PRO A 64 3.45 1.72 -6.28
CA PRO A 64 4.75 1.29 -6.78
C PRO A 64 5.53 2.50 -7.31
N GLY A 65 6.85 2.49 -7.12
CA GLY A 65 7.75 3.46 -7.74
C GLY A 65 8.30 2.99 -9.09
N ASP A 66 9.26 3.73 -9.62
CA ASP A 66 9.87 3.48 -10.93
C ASP A 66 10.58 2.13 -11.03
N GLN A 67 11.19 1.65 -9.92
CA GLN A 67 11.89 0.36 -9.90
C GLN A 67 10.91 -0.78 -9.66
N GLU A 68 9.97 -0.59 -8.75
CA GLU A 68 8.90 -1.54 -8.43
C GLU A 68 8.08 -1.85 -9.70
N ASP A 69 7.60 -0.83 -10.39
CA ASP A 69 6.82 -0.98 -11.62
C ASP A 69 7.58 -1.71 -12.74
N ARG A 70 8.90 -1.54 -12.86
CA ARG A 70 9.69 -2.28 -13.85
C ARG A 70 9.95 -3.72 -13.45
N ARG A 71 10.05 -3.99 -12.14
CA ARG A 71 10.46 -5.28 -11.61
C ARG A 71 9.30 -6.16 -11.21
N GLY A 72 8.10 -5.61 -11.01
CA GLY A 72 6.92 -6.36 -10.56
C GLY A 72 6.84 -6.58 -9.05
N HIS A 73 7.78 -6.03 -8.27
CA HIS A 73 7.94 -6.32 -6.84
C HIS A 73 7.81 -5.04 -5.99
N PRO A 74 7.08 -5.05 -4.86
CA PRO A 74 6.94 -3.90 -3.98
C PRO A 74 8.25 -3.62 -3.21
N PHE A 75 8.52 -2.36 -2.90
CA PHE A 75 9.66 -1.94 -2.06
C PHE A 75 11.04 -2.51 -2.48
N VAL A 76 11.35 -2.57 -3.77
CA VAL A 76 12.68 -2.99 -4.26
C VAL A 76 13.64 -1.83 -4.53
N GLY A 77 13.13 -0.59 -4.52
CA GLY A 77 13.91 0.63 -4.69
C GLY A 77 14.59 1.14 -3.42
N PRO A 78 15.15 2.37 -3.45
CA PRO A 78 15.86 2.96 -2.31
C PRO A 78 15.03 3.07 -1.03
N ALA A 79 13.73 3.37 -1.15
CA ALA A 79 12.82 3.44 0.00
C ALA A 79 12.63 2.08 0.66
N GLY A 80 12.58 1.00 -0.13
CA GLY A 80 12.48 -0.35 0.40
C GLY A 80 13.72 -0.84 1.14
N LYS A 81 14.92 -0.41 0.71
CA LYS A 81 16.15 -0.65 1.47
C LYS A 81 16.12 0.02 2.84
N VAL A 82 15.61 1.24 2.93
CA VAL A 82 15.40 1.93 4.21
C VAL A 82 14.38 1.17 5.07
N LEU A 83 13.28 0.73 4.46
CA LEU A 83 12.24 -0.03 5.17
C LEU A 83 12.78 -1.34 5.75
N THR A 84 13.48 -2.14 4.94
CA THR A 84 14.07 -3.42 5.36
C THR A 84 14.95 -3.23 6.58
N ARG A 85 15.89 -2.27 6.51
CA ARG A 85 16.78 -1.96 7.64
C ARG A 85 16.00 -1.46 8.87
N ALA A 86 14.95 -0.67 8.68
CA ALA A 86 14.17 -0.13 9.80
C ALA A 86 13.34 -1.21 10.50
N LEU A 87 12.88 -2.24 9.77
CA LEU A 87 12.23 -3.40 10.34
C LEU A 87 13.21 -4.21 11.20
N ASP A 88 14.40 -4.50 10.65
CA ASP A 88 15.48 -5.19 11.39
C ASP A 88 15.82 -4.44 12.69
N ASP A 89 16.03 -3.13 12.62
CA ASP A 89 16.36 -2.27 13.77
C ASP A 89 15.21 -2.15 14.80
N ALA A 90 13.98 -2.45 14.37
CA ALA A 90 12.79 -2.50 15.22
C ALA A 90 12.51 -3.90 15.79
N GLY A 91 13.25 -4.92 15.37
CA GLY A 91 13.06 -6.31 15.80
C GLY A 91 11.93 -7.04 15.06
N ILE A 92 11.56 -6.59 13.86
CA ILE A 92 10.60 -7.27 12.97
C ILE A 92 11.41 -7.92 11.85
N ASP A 93 11.32 -9.24 11.72
CA ASP A 93 11.93 -9.96 10.60
C ASP A 93 11.19 -9.62 9.28
N PRO A 94 11.84 -8.98 8.29
CA PRO A 94 11.22 -8.65 7.02
C PRO A 94 10.66 -9.87 6.27
N ALA A 95 11.20 -11.07 6.51
CA ALA A 95 10.74 -12.31 5.88
C ALA A 95 9.38 -12.79 6.42
N LEU A 96 8.99 -12.36 7.62
CA LEU A 96 7.72 -12.68 8.26
C LEU A 96 6.64 -11.60 8.06
N ALA A 97 6.96 -10.56 7.28
CA ALA A 97 6.04 -9.49 6.94
C ALA A 97 5.42 -9.72 5.56
N TYR A 98 4.22 -9.15 5.36
CA TYR A 98 3.63 -8.99 4.04
C TYR A 98 3.64 -7.50 3.67
N VAL A 99 4.15 -7.17 2.50
CA VAL A 99 4.32 -5.78 2.05
C VAL A 99 3.49 -5.52 0.80
N THR A 100 2.74 -4.43 0.80
CA THR A 100 1.86 -4.06 -0.32
C THR A 100 1.69 -2.54 -0.43
N ASN A 101 0.85 -2.06 -1.34
CA ASN A 101 0.54 -0.64 -1.52
C ASN A 101 -0.96 -0.41 -1.62
N ALA A 102 -1.42 0.79 -1.24
CA ALA A 102 -2.82 1.20 -1.40
C ALA A 102 -3.27 1.19 -2.89
N VAL A 103 -2.37 1.53 -3.81
CA VAL A 103 -2.60 1.47 -5.26
C VAL A 103 -1.62 0.48 -5.90
N LYS A 104 -2.07 -0.31 -6.87
CA LYS A 104 -1.25 -1.37 -7.50
C LYS A 104 -0.54 -1.00 -8.81
N HIS A 105 -0.78 0.21 -9.32
CA HIS A 105 -0.17 0.70 -10.57
C HIS A 105 0.60 2.00 -10.31
N PHE A 106 1.75 2.17 -10.94
CA PHE A 106 2.58 3.35 -10.76
C PHE A 106 2.01 4.54 -11.53
N LYS A 107 1.59 5.58 -10.80
CA LYS A 107 1.24 6.88 -11.35
C LYS A 107 2.46 7.78 -11.48
N TYR A 108 2.73 8.22 -12.70
CA TYR A 108 3.84 9.12 -12.99
C TYR A 108 3.54 10.08 -14.14
N THR A 109 4.32 11.15 -14.21
CA THR A 109 4.44 12.00 -15.41
C THR A 109 5.83 11.83 -16.02
N ARG A 110 5.97 12.07 -17.32
CA ARG A 110 7.29 12.14 -17.96
C ARG A 110 7.88 13.54 -17.76
N ALA A 111 9.17 13.63 -17.48
CA ALA A 111 9.86 14.91 -17.42
C ALA A 111 9.78 15.63 -18.78
N GLU A 112 9.70 16.96 -18.78
CA GLU A 112 9.67 17.77 -20.03
C GLU A 112 10.87 17.52 -20.94
N ARG A 113 12.01 17.14 -20.35
CA ARG A 113 13.22 16.74 -21.07
C ARG A 113 13.65 15.34 -20.65
N GLY A 114 13.55 14.39 -21.58
CA GLY A 114 14.05 13.02 -21.44
C GLY A 114 12.98 11.98 -21.06
N LYS A 115 13.43 10.74 -20.80
CA LYS A 115 12.56 9.58 -20.51
C LYS A 115 12.32 9.33 -19.01
N ARG A 116 12.73 10.25 -18.14
CA ARG A 116 12.63 10.08 -16.69
C ARG A 116 11.16 10.12 -16.26
N ARG A 117 10.76 9.10 -15.50
CA ARG A 117 9.44 9.03 -14.86
C ARG A 117 9.47 9.76 -13.52
N ILE A 118 8.53 10.68 -13.32
CA ILE A 118 8.37 11.49 -12.12
C ILE A 118 7.12 11.01 -11.40
N HIS A 119 7.30 10.45 -10.22
CA HIS A 119 6.20 9.99 -9.37
C HIS A 119 5.17 11.09 -9.12
N LYS A 120 3.88 10.74 -9.19
CA LYS A 120 2.75 11.59 -8.80
C LYS A 120 1.87 10.83 -7.83
N ALA A 121 1.55 11.42 -6.69
CA ALA A 121 0.68 10.78 -5.72
C ALA A 121 -0.67 10.41 -6.34
N PRO A 122 -1.24 9.24 -5.99
CA PRO A 122 -2.57 8.89 -6.41
C PRO A 122 -3.60 9.84 -5.76
N SER A 123 -4.69 10.07 -6.46
CA SER A 123 -5.85 10.79 -5.97
C SER A 123 -6.68 9.90 -5.05
N LEU A 124 -7.53 10.50 -4.23
CA LEU A 124 -8.49 9.76 -3.40
C LEU A 124 -9.40 8.84 -4.23
N ARG A 125 -9.70 9.24 -5.47
CA ARG A 125 -10.49 8.43 -6.40
C ARG A 125 -9.73 7.16 -6.79
N GLU A 126 -8.45 7.30 -7.17
CA GLU A 126 -7.55 6.17 -7.53
C GLU A 126 -7.35 5.21 -6.37
N THR A 127 -7.11 5.75 -5.17
CA THR A 127 -6.98 4.96 -3.95
C THR A 127 -8.27 4.21 -3.63
N THR A 128 -9.42 4.88 -3.66
CA THR A 128 -10.72 4.24 -3.43
C THR A 128 -11.02 3.14 -4.47
N ALA A 129 -10.71 3.40 -5.74
CA ALA A 129 -10.91 2.42 -6.81
C ALA A 129 -10.07 1.16 -6.61
N CYS A 130 -8.88 1.27 -6.02
CA CYS A 130 -7.95 0.17 -5.82
C CYS A 130 -8.16 -0.54 -4.46
N ARG A 131 -8.91 0.07 -3.53
CA ARG A 131 -9.19 -0.47 -2.19
C ARG A 131 -9.73 -1.91 -2.17
N PRO A 132 -10.56 -2.37 -3.13
CA PRO A 132 -11.00 -3.77 -3.16
C PRO A 132 -9.84 -4.79 -3.16
N TRP A 133 -8.71 -4.46 -3.81
CA TRP A 133 -7.52 -5.32 -3.77
C TRP A 133 -6.87 -5.35 -2.40
N LEU A 134 -6.72 -4.19 -1.75
CA LEU A 134 -6.12 -4.11 -0.42
C LEU A 134 -7.00 -4.81 0.63
N ALA A 135 -8.32 -4.62 0.56
CA ALA A 135 -9.26 -5.32 1.42
C ALA A 135 -9.18 -6.84 1.23
N ALA A 136 -9.07 -7.31 -0.02
CA ALA A 136 -8.92 -8.73 -0.31
C ALA A 136 -7.58 -9.31 0.19
N GLU A 137 -6.47 -8.58 0.09
CA GLU A 137 -5.19 -8.99 0.67
C GLU A 137 -5.26 -9.08 2.19
N LEU A 138 -5.75 -8.03 2.86
CA LEU A 138 -5.84 -7.99 4.32
C LEU A 138 -6.76 -9.07 4.88
N ARG A 139 -7.86 -9.38 4.20
CA ARG A 139 -8.76 -10.48 4.57
C ARG A 139 -8.10 -11.86 4.43
N LEU A 140 -7.19 -12.04 3.48
CA LEU A 140 -6.53 -13.33 3.27
C LEU A 140 -5.30 -13.52 4.16
N VAL A 141 -4.55 -12.45 4.40
CA VAL A 141 -3.37 -12.46 5.30
C VAL A 141 -3.80 -12.49 6.76
N ASP A 142 -4.93 -11.85 7.09
CA ASP A 142 -5.49 -11.76 8.45
C ASP A 142 -4.45 -11.35 9.52
N PRO A 143 -3.79 -10.18 9.35
CA PRO A 143 -2.70 -9.78 10.22
C PRO A 143 -3.21 -9.34 11.60
N ASP A 144 -2.33 -9.34 12.60
CA ASP A 144 -2.58 -8.69 13.88
C ASP A 144 -2.38 -7.17 13.79
N VAL A 145 -1.40 -6.74 12.98
CA VAL A 145 -1.02 -5.31 12.85
C VAL A 145 -0.85 -4.91 11.39
N VAL A 146 -1.44 -3.78 11.01
CA VAL A 146 -1.24 -3.12 9.71
C VAL A 146 -0.46 -1.83 9.92
N VAL A 147 0.70 -1.68 9.25
CA VAL A 147 1.51 -0.47 9.30
C VAL A 147 1.26 0.38 8.04
N ALA A 148 0.64 1.54 8.21
CA ALA A 148 0.41 2.50 7.14
C ALA A 148 1.64 3.40 6.93
N LEU A 149 2.35 3.20 5.81
CA LEU A 149 3.56 3.93 5.47
C LEU A 149 3.21 5.23 4.72
N GLY A 150 3.09 6.32 5.47
CA GLY A 150 2.86 7.66 4.96
C GLY A 150 1.40 8.08 4.90
N ALA A 151 1.18 9.32 4.43
CA ALA A 151 -0.13 9.97 4.48
C ALA A 151 -1.18 9.30 3.60
N THR A 152 -0.80 8.77 2.43
CA THR A 152 -1.76 8.18 1.48
C THR A 152 -2.30 6.85 2.01
N ALA A 153 -1.41 5.94 2.41
CA ALA A 153 -1.82 4.69 3.07
C ALA A 153 -2.60 4.96 4.37
N GLY A 154 -2.14 5.92 5.18
CA GLY A 154 -2.85 6.29 6.40
C GLY A 154 -4.26 6.81 6.13
N LYS A 155 -4.45 7.66 5.10
CA LYS A 155 -5.79 8.14 4.72
C LYS A 155 -6.67 7.06 4.12
N ASP A 156 -6.07 6.09 3.42
CA ASP A 156 -6.81 4.98 2.85
C ASP A 156 -7.41 4.08 3.94
N LEU A 157 -6.63 3.80 4.98
CA LEU A 157 -7.02 2.93 6.09
C LEU A 157 -7.80 3.64 7.21
N LEU A 158 -7.43 4.87 7.55
CA LEU A 158 -7.98 5.63 8.69
C LEU A 158 -8.91 6.78 8.29
N GLY A 159 -9.12 6.99 6.99
CA GLY A 159 -10.02 8.00 6.45
C GLY A 159 -9.38 9.37 6.18
N PRO A 160 -10.12 10.28 5.52
CA PRO A 160 -9.58 11.50 4.92
C PRO A 160 -9.09 12.55 5.93
N SER A 161 -9.56 12.49 7.18
CA SER A 161 -9.15 13.38 8.26
C SER A 161 -7.76 13.03 8.83
N PHE A 162 -7.25 11.83 8.56
CA PHE A 162 -5.97 11.35 9.09
C PHE A 162 -4.78 12.25 8.71
N ARG A 163 -3.91 12.52 9.69
CA ARG A 163 -2.67 13.29 9.54
C ARG A 163 -1.47 12.55 10.16
N VAL A 164 -0.59 12.05 9.30
CA VAL A 164 0.64 11.34 9.71
C VAL A 164 1.54 12.16 10.65
N THR A 165 1.55 13.49 10.51
CA THR A 165 2.40 14.39 11.31
C THR A 165 1.99 14.44 12.77
N THR A 166 0.73 14.11 13.10
CA THR A 166 0.18 14.23 14.46
C THR A 166 -0.33 12.90 15.02
N GLN A 167 -0.53 11.89 14.17
CA GLN A 167 -1.18 10.62 14.55
C GLN A 167 -0.30 9.40 14.24
N ARG A 168 1.01 9.58 14.08
CA ARG A 168 1.95 8.46 13.89
C ARG A 168 2.35 7.78 15.20
N GLY A 169 2.72 6.50 15.13
CA GLY A 169 3.27 5.75 16.26
C GLY A 169 2.23 5.29 17.30
N VAL A 170 0.94 5.45 17.03
CA VAL A 170 -0.17 5.05 17.89
C VAL A 170 -0.93 3.89 17.23
N LEU A 171 -1.27 2.89 18.03
CA LEU A 171 -2.14 1.78 17.61
C LEU A 171 -3.60 2.21 17.72
N LEU A 172 -4.36 1.94 16.67
CA LEU A 172 -5.80 2.18 16.59
C LEU A 172 -6.47 0.92 16.04
N PRO A 173 -7.73 0.64 16.36
CA PRO A 173 -8.48 -0.42 15.69
C PRO A 173 -8.52 -0.17 14.18
N LEU A 174 -8.23 -1.20 13.36
CA LEU A 174 -8.34 -1.09 11.92
C LEU A 174 -9.83 -1.01 11.51
N PRO A 175 -10.27 0.06 10.83
CA PRO A 175 -11.65 0.16 10.38
C PRO A 175 -12.01 -0.89 9.34
N ALA A 176 -13.31 -1.13 9.18
CA ALA A 176 -13.86 -1.84 8.04
C ALA A 176 -13.41 -1.22 6.72
N LEU A 177 -12.94 -2.07 5.80
CA LEU A 177 -12.57 -1.67 4.44
C LEU A 177 -13.60 -2.20 3.45
N ASP A 178 -13.90 -1.39 2.43
CA ASP A 178 -14.73 -1.78 1.28
C ASP A 178 -16.12 -2.34 1.65
N GLY A 179 -16.72 -1.83 2.74
CA GLY A 179 -18.03 -2.26 3.20
C GLY A 179 -18.08 -3.64 3.87
N GLY A 180 -16.93 -4.27 4.10
CA GLY A 180 -16.81 -5.51 4.87
C GLY A 180 -16.85 -5.27 6.39
N ASP A 181 -16.61 -6.33 7.15
CA ASP A 181 -16.49 -6.24 8.61
C ASP A 181 -15.11 -5.67 9.00
N PRO A 182 -15.02 -4.93 10.13
CA PRO A 182 -13.73 -4.50 10.65
C PRO A 182 -12.90 -5.74 11.02
N PRO A 183 -11.66 -5.85 10.52
CA PRO A 183 -10.77 -6.93 10.90
C PRO A 183 -10.41 -6.82 12.40
N GLY A 184 -9.97 -7.93 13.00
CA GLY A 184 -9.47 -7.95 14.38
C GLY A 184 -8.13 -7.22 14.57
N ALA A 185 -7.54 -6.74 13.48
CA ALA A 185 -6.23 -6.11 13.46
C ALA A 185 -6.23 -4.69 14.05
N GLU A 186 -5.06 -4.27 14.53
CA GLU A 186 -4.75 -2.87 14.79
C GLU A 186 -4.03 -2.24 13.60
N VAL A 187 -4.10 -0.92 13.48
CA VAL A 187 -3.37 -0.12 12.50
C VAL A 187 -2.49 0.90 13.20
N LEU A 188 -1.26 1.00 12.74
CA LEU A 188 -0.29 2.01 13.15
C LEU A 188 0.17 2.77 11.92
N ALA A 189 0.14 4.09 11.96
CA ALA A 189 0.69 4.91 10.88
C ALA A 189 2.09 5.42 11.20
N THR A 190 2.92 5.57 10.17
CA THR A 190 4.25 6.18 10.28
C THR A 190 4.63 6.95 9.02
N ILE A 191 5.80 7.59 9.00
CA ILE A 191 6.30 8.27 7.80
C ILE A 191 6.64 7.25 6.71
N HIS A 192 6.46 7.62 5.45
CA HIS A 192 6.92 6.75 4.35
C HIS A 192 8.46 6.72 4.33
N PRO A 193 9.12 5.58 4.11
CA PRO A 193 10.60 5.46 4.08
C PRO A 193 11.27 6.40 3.07
N SER A 194 10.58 6.76 1.98
CA SER A 194 11.10 7.76 1.03
C SER A 194 11.26 9.16 1.63
N ALA A 195 10.53 9.48 2.71
CA ALA A 195 10.64 10.76 3.41
C ALA A 195 11.99 10.86 4.13
N VAL A 196 12.51 9.75 4.69
CA VAL A 196 13.85 9.67 5.28
C VAL A 196 14.91 10.06 4.24
N LEU A 197 14.80 9.56 3.01
CA LEU A 197 15.76 9.87 1.93
C LEU A 197 15.78 11.36 1.54
N ARG A 198 14.66 12.06 1.77
CA ARG A 198 14.46 13.47 1.42
C ARG A 198 14.60 14.43 2.61
N ALA A 199 14.72 13.90 3.82
CA ALA A 199 14.80 14.70 5.03
C ALA A 199 16.13 15.47 5.09
N THR A 200 16.09 16.67 5.67
CA THR A 200 17.28 17.46 5.99
C THR A 200 18.14 16.72 7.02
N ASP A 201 17.49 16.25 8.11
CA ASP A 201 18.09 15.33 9.06
C ASP A 201 17.57 13.92 8.81
N ARG A 202 18.41 13.09 8.18
CA ARG A 202 18.05 11.71 7.83
C ARG A 202 18.07 10.79 9.03
N ASP A 203 18.96 11.04 9.99
CA ASP A 203 19.15 10.17 11.15
C ASP A 203 17.98 10.35 12.12
N GLU A 204 17.54 11.58 12.35
CA GLU A 204 16.34 11.87 13.14
C GLU A 204 15.09 11.23 12.50
N ALA A 205 14.90 11.44 11.19
CA ALA A 205 13.76 10.86 10.46
C ALA A 205 13.77 9.32 10.51
N TYR A 206 14.94 8.70 10.35
CA TYR A 206 15.10 7.26 10.44
C TYR A 206 14.83 6.73 11.85
N ALA A 207 15.39 7.36 12.88
CA ALA A 207 15.16 6.99 14.28
C ALA A 207 13.67 7.10 14.65
N GLY A 208 12.99 8.12 14.13
CA GLY A 208 11.54 8.26 14.23
C GLY A 208 10.79 7.09 13.60
N LEU A 209 11.15 6.67 12.38
CA LEU A 209 10.53 5.52 11.70
C LEU A 209 10.71 4.24 12.53
N VAL A 210 11.93 3.96 13.00
CA VAL A 210 12.22 2.79 13.84
C VAL A 210 11.43 2.82 15.15
N THR A 211 11.30 3.99 15.78
CA THR A 211 10.53 4.16 17.02
C THR A 211 9.06 3.75 16.86
N ASP A 212 8.43 4.16 15.75
CA ASP A 212 7.06 3.76 15.43
C ASP A 212 6.95 2.26 15.14
N LEU A 213 7.89 1.70 14.37
CA LEU A 213 7.92 0.26 14.07
C LEU A 213 8.11 -0.59 15.34
N ARG A 214 8.83 -0.11 16.35
CA ARG A 214 8.92 -0.78 17.66
C ARG A 214 7.59 -0.82 18.41
N THR A 215 6.69 0.13 18.17
CA THR A 215 5.33 0.04 18.72
C THR A 215 4.56 -1.11 18.05
N ALA A 216 4.67 -1.25 16.73
CA ALA A 216 4.11 -2.41 16.03
C ALA A 216 4.73 -3.73 16.53
N ALA A 217 6.05 -3.79 16.67
CA ALA A 217 6.76 -4.97 17.19
C ALA A 217 6.28 -5.40 18.58
N ARG A 218 5.99 -4.43 19.47
CA ARG A 218 5.46 -4.71 20.82
C ARG A 218 4.03 -5.27 20.81
N ALA A 219 3.21 -4.90 19.83
CA ALA A 219 1.87 -5.47 19.69
C ALA A 219 1.87 -6.91 19.14
N LEU A 220 2.96 -7.31 18.47
CA LEU A 220 3.16 -8.65 17.96
C LEU A 220 3.75 -9.62 19.01
N ALA A 221 4.25 -9.10 20.13
CA ALA A 221 4.97 -9.87 21.16
C ALA A 221 4.06 -10.71 22.06
#